data_AF-F5XNJ6-F1
#
_entry.id   AF-F5XNJ6-F1
#
_cell.length_a   1.000
_cell.length_b   1.000
_cell.length_c   1.000
_cell.angle_alpha   90.00
_cell.angle_beta   90.00
_cell.angle_gamma   90.00
#
_symmetry.space_group_name_H-M   'P 1'
#
loop_
_entity.id
_entity.type
_entity.pdbx_description
1 polymer ?
#
loop_
_entity_poly.entity_id
_entity_poly.type
_entity_poly.pdbx_seq_one_letter_code
_entity_poly.pdbx_strand_id
1 'polypeptide(L)'
;MIYPVGARISLSTHSYDGEVTRPWQPVAAGALVEGAGLVVAGGAGLVMPAPALVAALGYVGGAAAILTYWGKRRLGAANLVTLARVIGTCWVIGLTLEAWFGHLGSAGLLVMIVIGVCCLILDGLDGAIARHRGEASAFGARFDMETDAALLMSLSLAVSTLGIAGWWVLAIGLMRYAYVAAAWIGPARLRSALRLRLPYRYSRKVIAVVQGVALLAALAVEAAGLNTRVPMLPTLLLAPALALLTWSFGRDVIWQLTRLRTI
;
A
#
# COMPACT_ATOMS: atom_id res chain seq x y z
N MET A 1 -8.41 6.59 0.77
CA MET A 1 -8.17 5.57 1.80
C MET A 1 -9.39 4.72 2.20
N ILE A 2 -10.64 5.22 2.14
CA ILE A 2 -11.83 4.43 2.51
C ILE A 2 -12.62 4.00 1.28
N TYR A 3 -12.83 2.70 1.11
CA TYR A 3 -13.82 2.11 0.20
C TYR A 3 -14.75 1.18 0.98
N PRO A 4 -16.03 1.07 0.60
CA PRO A 4 -16.97 0.20 1.29
C PRO A 4 -16.59 -1.27 1.16
N VAL A 5 -16.53 -1.93 2.32
CA VAL A 5 -16.38 -3.38 2.46
C VAL A 5 -17.71 -4.04 2.06
N GLY A 6 -17.72 -4.80 0.96
CA GLY A 6 -18.86 -5.67 0.61
C GLY A 6 -19.76 -5.23 -0.56
N ALA A 7 -19.36 -4.28 -1.41
CA ALA A 7 -20.15 -3.99 -2.62
C ALA A 7 -20.15 -5.18 -3.59
N ARG A 8 -21.24 -5.95 -3.63
CA ARG A 8 -21.67 -6.69 -4.83
C ARG A 8 -22.06 -5.64 -5.87
N ILE A 9 -21.38 -5.64 -7.01
CA ILE A 9 -21.77 -4.83 -8.16
C ILE A 9 -22.49 -5.77 -9.11
N SER A 10 -23.81 -5.63 -9.17
CA SER A 10 -24.59 -6.11 -10.31
C SER A 10 -24.20 -5.22 -11.50
N LEU A 11 -23.24 -5.67 -12.29
CA LEU A 11 -23.05 -5.15 -13.65
C LEU A 11 -24.09 -5.85 -14.51
N SER A 12 -25.23 -5.20 -14.71
CA SER A 12 -26.11 -5.57 -15.80
C SER A 12 -25.38 -5.34 -17.12
N THR A 13 -25.36 -6.41 -17.92
CA THR A 13 -25.15 -6.50 -19.38
C THR A 13 -23.77 -6.12 -19.92
N HIS A 14 -22.97 -7.13 -20.27
CA HIS A 14 -22.56 -7.42 -21.66
C HIS A 14 -21.95 -8.83 -21.71
N SER A 15 -22.62 -9.72 -22.47
CA SER A 15 -22.26 -11.10 -22.77
C SER A 15 -21.07 -11.17 -23.74
N TYR A 16 -20.10 -12.05 -23.48
CA TYR A 16 -19.29 -12.66 -24.54
C TYR A 16 -18.83 -14.06 -24.11
N ASP A 17 -19.42 -15.06 -24.76
CA ASP A 17 -19.02 -16.47 -24.78
C ASP A 17 -17.70 -16.64 -25.56
N GLY A 18 -16.92 -17.67 -25.19
CA GLY A 18 -15.73 -18.07 -25.92
C GLY A 18 -14.89 -19.08 -25.14
N GLU A 19 -15.15 -20.35 -25.43
CA GLU A 19 -14.57 -21.55 -24.82
C GLU A 19 -13.04 -21.68 -24.92
N VAL A 20 -12.54 -22.52 -24.01
CA VAL A 20 -11.17 -22.83 -23.66
C VAL A 20 -10.58 -23.88 -24.60
N THR A 21 -9.41 -23.61 -25.19
CA THR A 21 -8.41 -24.66 -25.44
C THR A 21 -7.00 -24.13 -25.14
N ARG A 22 -6.32 -24.83 -24.22
CA ARG A 22 -4.91 -24.65 -23.79
C ARG A 22 -3.98 -25.27 -24.86
N PRO A 23 -2.70 -24.84 -25.01
CA PRO A 23 -1.64 -25.13 -24.02
C PRO A 23 -0.71 -23.94 -23.71
N TRP A 24 -0.70 -23.50 -22.45
CA TRP A 24 0.15 -22.43 -21.87
C TRP A 24 1.29 -22.99 -20.99
N GLN A 25 1.67 -24.25 -21.20
CA GLN A 25 2.59 -24.98 -20.31
C GLN A 25 4.07 -24.52 -20.35
N PRO A 26 4.66 -24.01 -21.46
CA PRO A 26 6.11 -23.71 -21.46
C PRO A 26 6.49 -22.36 -20.82
N VAL A 27 5.59 -21.36 -20.77
CA VAL A 27 5.91 -20.02 -20.21
C VAL A 27 5.80 -19.98 -18.69
N ALA A 28 4.84 -20.71 -18.11
CA ALA A 28 4.73 -20.90 -16.67
C ALA A 28 5.91 -21.72 -16.11
N ALA A 29 6.45 -22.66 -16.90
CA ALA A 29 7.64 -23.40 -16.55
C ALA A 29 8.90 -22.52 -16.52
N GLY A 30 9.07 -21.58 -17.46
CA GLY A 30 10.22 -20.67 -17.49
C GLY A 30 10.31 -19.73 -16.28
N ALA A 31 9.19 -19.11 -15.89
CA ALA A 31 9.14 -18.21 -14.73
C ALA A 31 9.27 -18.93 -13.38
N LEU A 32 8.79 -20.18 -13.29
CA LEU A 32 9.00 -21.04 -12.13
C LEU A 32 10.46 -21.52 -12.04
N VAL A 33 11.14 -21.74 -13.17
CA VAL A 33 12.55 -22.15 -13.22
C VAL A 33 13.49 -20.98 -12.88
N GLU A 34 13.19 -19.75 -13.31
CA GLU A 34 13.98 -18.56 -12.93
C GLU A 34 13.75 -18.16 -11.45
N GLY A 35 12.50 -18.23 -10.98
CA GLY A 35 12.17 -18.01 -9.56
C GLY A 35 12.76 -19.08 -8.64
N ALA A 36 12.73 -20.35 -9.06
CA ALA A 36 13.42 -21.43 -8.35
C ALA A 36 14.94 -21.27 -8.40
N GLY A 37 15.50 -20.78 -9.52
CA GLY A 37 16.93 -20.50 -9.66
C GLY A 37 17.44 -19.48 -8.64
N LEU A 38 16.67 -18.42 -8.37
CA LEU A 38 17.00 -17.40 -7.37
C LEU A 38 16.83 -17.91 -5.93
N VAL A 39 15.85 -18.80 -5.69
CA VAL A 39 15.63 -19.45 -4.38
C VAL A 39 16.71 -20.50 -4.07
N VAL A 40 17.14 -21.27 -5.07
CA VAL A 40 18.21 -22.28 -4.94
C VAL A 40 19.58 -21.61 -4.83
N ALA A 41 19.84 -20.52 -5.57
CA ALA A 41 21.03 -19.69 -5.39
C ALA A 41 21.09 -19.06 -3.99
N GLY A 42 19.94 -18.68 -3.42
CA GLY A 42 19.82 -18.23 -2.02
C GLY A 42 20.00 -19.35 -0.99
N GLY A 43 19.53 -20.57 -1.29
CA GLY A 43 19.74 -21.75 -0.44
C GLY A 43 21.20 -22.25 -0.40
N ALA A 44 22.02 -21.86 -1.38
CA ALA A 44 23.43 -22.23 -1.51
C ALA A 44 24.40 -21.38 -0.67
N GLY A 45 23.91 -20.53 0.25
CA GLY A 45 24.76 -19.80 1.21
C GLY A 45 25.44 -18.54 0.66
N LEU A 46 25.01 -18.03 -0.49
CA LEU A 46 25.40 -16.70 -0.97
C LEU A 46 24.55 -15.64 -0.24
N VAL A 47 25.13 -15.08 0.82
CA VAL A 47 24.68 -13.93 1.62
C VAL A 47 23.68 -13.03 0.89
N MET A 48 22.40 -13.11 1.26
CA MET A 48 21.41 -12.09 0.90
C MET A 48 20.83 -11.51 2.19
N PRO A 49 20.79 -10.18 2.36
CA PRO A 49 20.07 -9.56 3.47
C PRO A 49 18.57 -9.81 3.31
N ALA A 50 17.84 -9.91 4.42
CA ALA A 50 16.41 -10.25 4.48
C ALA A 50 15.47 -9.45 3.54
N PRO A 51 15.75 -8.18 3.14
CA PRO A 51 14.94 -7.41 2.20
C PRO A 51 14.82 -8.03 0.83
N ALA A 52 15.89 -8.67 0.34
CA ALA A 52 15.90 -9.25 -0.99
C ALA A 52 14.93 -10.44 -1.07
N LEU A 53 14.85 -11.25 -0.01
CA LEU A 53 13.91 -12.37 0.09
C LEU A 53 12.45 -11.87 0.18
N VAL A 54 12.19 -10.86 1.00
CA VAL A 54 10.83 -10.31 1.18
C VAL A 54 10.35 -9.59 -0.08
N ALA A 55 11.23 -8.84 -0.74
CA ALA A 55 10.96 -8.22 -2.04
C ALA A 55 10.71 -9.26 -3.13
N ALA A 56 11.48 -10.36 -3.16
CA ALA A 56 11.30 -11.45 -4.12
C ALA A 56 9.97 -12.19 -3.90
N LEU A 57 9.62 -12.53 -2.66
CA LEU A 57 8.34 -13.18 -2.34
C LEU A 57 7.16 -12.27 -2.65
N GLY A 58 7.29 -10.97 -2.34
CA GLY A 58 6.30 -9.96 -2.68
C GLY A 58 6.11 -9.75 -4.18
N TYR A 59 7.20 -9.76 -4.95
CA TYR A 59 7.17 -9.73 -6.41
C TYR A 59 6.47 -10.96 -6.99
N VAL A 60 6.81 -12.16 -6.51
CA VAL A 60 6.18 -13.42 -6.96
C VAL A 60 4.69 -13.41 -6.64
N GLY A 61 4.30 -12.99 -5.42
CA GLY A 61 2.90 -12.88 -5.02
C GLY A 61 2.12 -11.83 -5.83
N GLY A 62 2.71 -10.67 -6.07
CA GLY A 62 2.13 -9.59 -6.87
C GLY A 62 1.97 -9.97 -8.35
N ALA A 63 3.01 -10.57 -8.93
CA ALA A 63 2.97 -11.10 -10.29
C ALA A 63 1.93 -12.22 -10.43
N ALA A 64 1.88 -13.16 -9.46
CA ALA A 64 0.87 -14.20 -9.43
C ALA A 64 -0.55 -13.60 -9.34
N ALA A 65 -0.79 -12.62 -8.47
CA ALA A 65 -2.09 -11.96 -8.33
C ALA A 65 -2.53 -11.23 -9.61
N ILE A 66 -1.61 -10.53 -10.29
CA ILE A 66 -1.88 -9.89 -11.58
C ILE A 66 -2.21 -10.95 -12.63
N LEU A 67 -1.45 -12.04 -12.69
CA LEU A 67 -1.65 -13.12 -13.67
C LEU A 67 -2.94 -13.91 -13.42
N THR A 68 -3.33 -14.15 -12.17
CA THR A 68 -4.53 -14.91 -11.81
C THR A 68 -5.80 -14.08 -11.93
N TYR A 69 -5.76 -12.78 -11.61
CA TYR A 69 -6.96 -11.94 -11.57
C TYR A 69 -7.16 -11.08 -12.82
N TRP A 70 -6.10 -10.72 -13.56
CA TRP A 70 -6.19 -9.85 -14.76
C TRP A 70 -6.05 -10.60 -16.08
N GLY A 71 -6.20 -11.93 -16.04
CA GLY A 71 -6.25 -12.79 -17.22
C GLY A 71 -7.13 -12.22 -18.34
N LYS A 72 -6.51 -12.09 -19.52
CA LYS A 72 -7.07 -11.72 -20.85
C LYS A 72 -7.09 -10.24 -21.27
N ARG A 73 -6.64 -9.25 -20.47
CA ARG A 73 -6.50 -7.86 -20.97
C ARG A 73 -5.02 -7.51 -21.20
N ARG A 74 -4.69 -6.96 -22.38
CA ARG A 74 -3.34 -6.49 -22.73
C ARG A 74 -2.74 -5.75 -21.53
N LEU A 75 -1.48 -6.05 -21.19
CA LEU A 75 -0.74 -5.33 -20.14
C LEU A 75 -0.70 -3.84 -20.50
N GLY A 76 -1.67 -3.07 -20.00
CA GLY A 76 -1.72 -1.62 -20.16
C GLY A 76 -0.65 -0.96 -19.31
N ALA A 77 -0.26 0.26 -19.67
CA ALA A 77 0.74 1.03 -18.92
C ALA A 77 0.39 1.16 -17.42
N ALA A 78 -0.90 1.28 -17.08
CA ALA A 78 -1.37 1.33 -15.69
C ALA A 78 -1.02 0.06 -14.88
N ASN A 79 -1.04 -1.11 -15.52
CA ASN A 79 -0.75 -2.38 -14.86
C ASN A 79 0.73 -2.51 -14.50
N LEU A 80 1.61 -1.99 -15.36
CA LEU A 80 3.05 -1.98 -15.11
C LEU A 80 3.40 -1.06 -13.95
N VAL A 81 2.75 0.09 -13.85
CA VAL A 81 2.97 1.01 -12.74
C VAL A 81 2.44 0.43 -11.43
N THR A 82 1.26 -0.20 -11.44
CA THR A 82 0.75 -0.92 -10.25
C THR A 82 1.73 -2.03 -9.81
N LEU A 83 2.30 -2.78 -10.75
CA LEU A 83 3.31 -3.80 -10.43
C LEU A 83 4.60 -3.18 -9.86
N ALA A 84 5.09 -2.09 -10.46
CA ALA A 84 6.25 -1.35 -9.96
C ALA A 84 6.02 -0.85 -8.54
N ARG A 85 4.81 -0.38 -8.23
CA ARG A 85 4.42 0.02 -6.87
C ARG A 85 4.42 -1.15 -5.90
N VAL A 86 3.86 -2.29 -6.27
CA VAL A 86 3.88 -3.48 -5.41
C VAL A 86 5.31 -3.89 -5.07
N ILE A 87 6.18 -3.94 -6.09
CA ILE A 87 7.61 -4.25 -5.91
C ILE A 87 8.25 -3.25 -4.95
N GLY A 88 8.06 -1.95 -5.20
CA GLY A 88 8.61 -0.89 -4.35
C GLY A 88 8.11 -0.99 -2.90
N THR A 89 6.83 -1.27 -2.68
CA THR A 89 6.29 -1.51 -1.34
C THR A 89 6.94 -2.72 -0.68
N CYS A 90 7.16 -3.83 -1.39
CA CYS A 90 7.83 -5.00 -0.83
C CYS A 90 9.31 -4.74 -0.48
N TRP A 91 10.00 -3.92 -1.27
CA TRP A 91 11.34 -3.43 -0.92
C TRP A 91 11.33 -2.60 0.36
N VAL A 92 10.38 -1.68 0.51
CA VAL A 92 10.23 -0.87 1.74
C VAL A 92 9.93 -1.75 2.95
N ILE A 93 9.08 -2.78 2.82
CA ILE A 93 8.83 -3.77 3.90
C ILE A 93 10.14 -4.47 4.28
N GLY A 94 10.90 -4.93 3.29
CA GLY A 94 12.20 -5.56 3.50
C GLY A 94 13.17 -4.67 4.28
N LEU A 95 13.33 -3.42 3.86
CA LEU A 95 14.19 -2.44 4.53
C LEU A 95 13.69 -2.08 5.93
N THR A 96 12.37 -2.07 6.14
CA THR A 96 11.77 -1.89 7.46
C THR A 96 12.12 -3.05 8.40
N LEU A 97 12.21 -4.28 7.90
CA LEU A 97 12.66 -5.43 8.70
C LEU A 97 14.13 -5.30 9.09
N GLU A 98 15.00 -4.85 8.19
CA GLU A 98 16.40 -4.58 8.56
C GLU A 98 16.50 -3.45 9.59
N ALA A 99 15.60 -2.46 9.53
CA ALA A 99 15.52 -1.43 10.57
C ALA A 99 15.11 -2.02 11.92
N TRP A 100 14.12 -2.92 11.92
CA TRP A 100 13.64 -3.62 13.12
C TRP A 100 14.75 -4.45 13.79
N PHE A 101 15.58 -5.14 13.01
CA PHE A 101 16.69 -5.93 13.54
C PHE A 101 17.98 -5.13 13.77
N GLY A 102 17.98 -3.82 13.52
CA GLY A 102 19.13 -2.94 13.76
C GLY A 102 20.25 -3.07 12.73
N HIS A 103 19.99 -3.66 11.57
CA HIS A 103 20.96 -3.82 10.48
C HIS A 103 20.85 -2.73 9.40
N LEU A 104 19.85 -1.85 9.47
CA LEU A 104 19.66 -0.82 8.45
C LEU A 104 20.72 0.28 8.58
N GLY A 105 21.69 0.27 7.67
CA GLY A 105 22.67 1.36 7.53
C GLY A 105 22.10 2.59 6.81
N SER A 106 22.90 3.67 6.77
CA SER A 106 22.56 4.93 6.11
C SER A 106 22.22 4.77 4.61
N ALA A 107 22.94 3.90 3.90
CA ALA A 107 22.64 3.58 2.50
C ALA A 107 21.26 2.92 2.35
N GLY A 108 20.90 2.00 3.25
CA GLY A 108 19.59 1.35 3.24
C GLY A 108 18.44 2.32 3.53
N LEU A 109 18.66 3.26 4.46
CA LEU A 109 17.72 4.35 4.74
C LEU A 109 17.49 5.23 3.50
N LEU A 110 18.56 5.62 2.79
CA LEU A 110 18.44 6.40 1.55
C LEU A 110 17.67 5.65 0.46
N VAL A 111 17.96 4.35 0.27
CA VAL A 111 17.23 3.50 -0.68
C VAL A 111 15.74 3.43 -0.32
N MET A 112 15.41 3.26 0.96
CA MET A 112 14.03 3.24 1.44
C MET A 112 13.29 4.54 1.11
N ILE A 113 13.93 5.70 1.34
CA ILE A 113 13.37 7.02 1.03
C ILE A 113 13.13 7.14 -0.48
N VAL A 114 14.12 6.81 -1.32
CA VAL A 114 14.01 6.92 -2.78
C VAL A 114 12.87 6.04 -3.30
N ILE A 115 12.82 4.77 -2.90
CA ILE A 115 11.77 3.85 -3.33
C ILE A 115 10.40 4.33 -2.85
N GLY A 116 10.29 4.79 -1.60
CA GLY A 116 9.04 5.32 -1.06
C GLY A 116 8.54 6.56 -1.80
N VAL A 117 9.44 7.48 -2.14
CA VAL A 117 9.12 8.67 -2.96
C VAL A 117 8.67 8.24 -4.35
N CYS A 118 9.37 7.31 -5.00
CA CYS A 118 8.96 6.77 -6.29
C CYS A 118 7.55 6.17 -6.22
N CYS A 119 7.26 5.32 -5.21
CA CYS A 119 5.93 4.73 -5.03
C CYS A 119 4.83 5.78 -4.87
N LEU A 120 5.11 6.86 -4.14
CA LEU A 120 4.16 7.95 -3.91
C LEU A 120 3.90 8.79 -5.17
N ILE A 121 4.93 9.03 -5.98
CA ILE A 121 4.79 9.69 -7.28
C ILE A 121 3.98 8.81 -8.25
N LEU A 122 4.27 7.51 -8.28
CA LEU A 122 3.55 6.55 -9.11
C LEU A 122 2.06 6.46 -8.73
N ASP A 123 1.68 6.59 -7.46
CA ASP A 123 0.26 6.68 -7.03
C ASP A 123 -0.48 7.90 -7.62
N GLY A 124 0.22 9.02 -7.71
CA GLY A 124 -0.29 10.23 -8.35
C GLY A 124 -0.55 10.01 -9.83
N LEU A 125 0.44 9.42 -10.52
CA LEU A 125 0.42 9.17 -11.96
C LEU A 125 -0.64 8.14 -12.37
N ASP A 126 -0.77 7.03 -11.66
CA ASP A 126 -1.76 5.98 -11.97
C ASP A 126 -3.19 6.49 -11.90
N GLY A 127 -3.47 7.30 -10.87
CA GLY A 127 -4.77 7.94 -10.75
C GLY A 127 -5.09 8.87 -11.93
N ALA A 128 -4.09 9.54 -12.50
CA ALA A 128 -4.28 10.40 -13.66
C ALA A 128 -4.44 9.58 -14.96
N ILE A 129 -3.56 8.59 -15.18
CA ILE A 129 -3.54 7.76 -16.38
C ILE A 129 -4.82 6.91 -16.49
N ALA A 130 -5.26 6.28 -15.40
CA ALA A 130 -6.48 5.47 -15.39
C ALA A 130 -7.75 6.30 -15.69
N ARG A 131 -7.80 7.56 -15.24
CA ARG A 131 -8.89 8.49 -15.56
C ARG A 131 -8.87 8.93 -17.03
N HIS A 132 -7.68 9.14 -17.60
CA HIS A 132 -7.53 9.53 -18.99
C HIS A 132 -7.80 8.38 -19.98
N ARG A 133 -7.55 7.12 -19.59
CA ARG A 133 -7.68 5.94 -20.48
C ARG A 133 -8.98 5.15 -20.29
N GLY A 134 -9.80 5.47 -19.30
CA GLY A 134 -11.05 4.74 -19.04
C GLY A 134 -10.85 3.30 -18.55
N GLU A 135 -9.64 2.94 -18.09
CA GLU A 135 -9.27 1.59 -17.67
C GLU A 135 -9.60 1.30 -16.18
N ALA A 136 -10.45 2.12 -15.57
CA ALA A 136 -10.78 2.01 -14.15
C ALA A 136 -11.55 0.71 -13.84
N SER A 137 -10.96 -0.18 -13.03
CA SER A 137 -11.63 -1.37 -12.49
C SER A 137 -11.83 -1.27 -10.98
N ALA A 138 -12.94 -1.81 -10.48
CA ALA A 138 -13.25 -1.80 -9.05
C ALA A 138 -12.26 -2.64 -8.22
N PHE A 139 -11.70 -3.70 -8.81
CA PHE A 139 -10.65 -4.51 -8.18
C PHE A 139 -9.33 -3.74 -8.11
N GLY A 140 -8.89 -3.13 -9.21
CA GLY A 140 -7.65 -2.35 -9.26
C GLY A 140 -7.67 -1.23 -8.23
N ALA A 141 -8.78 -0.49 -8.11
CA ALA A 141 -8.92 0.54 -7.08
C ALA A 141 -8.77 -0.01 -5.64
N ARG A 142 -9.30 -1.20 -5.35
CA ARG A 142 -9.17 -1.85 -4.04
C ARG A 142 -7.75 -2.29 -3.74
N PHE A 143 -7.11 -2.93 -4.71
CA PHE A 143 -5.74 -3.40 -4.61
C PHE A 143 -4.74 -2.24 -4.45
N ASP A 144 -4.96 -1.17 -5.21
CA ASP A 144 -4.17 0.06 -5.15
C ASP A 144 -4.17 0.69 -3.75
N MET A 145 -5.35 0.82 -3.14
CA MET A 145 -5.44 1.32 -1.76
C MET A 145 -4.85 0.38 -0.71
N GLU A 146 -4.84 -0.94 -0.97
CA GLU A 146 -4.23 -1.88 -0.02
C GLU A 146 -2.70 -1.79 -0.08
N THR A 147 -2.16 -1.64 -1.29
CA THR A 147 -0.73 -1.42 -1.52
C THR A 147 -0.27 -0.09 -0.91
N ASP A 148 -1.06 0.97 -1.05
CA ASP A 148 -0.81 2.28 -0.40
C ASP A 148 -0.80 2.17 1.13
N ALA A 149 -1.76 1.45 1.70
CA ALA A 149 -1.83 1.27 3.14
C ALA A 149 -0.69 0.41 3.69
N ALA A 150 -0.27 -0.62 2.96
CA ALA A 150 0.89 -1.43 3.30
C ALA A 150 2.17 -0.59 3.28
N LEU A 151 2.31 0.30 2.29
CA LEU A 151 3.43 1.25 2.21
C LEU A 151 3.45 2.19 3.42
N LEU A 152 2.33 2.85 3.74
CA LEU A 152 2.22 3.76 4.88
C LEU A 152 2.48 3.07 6.22
N MET A 153 1.97 1.84 6.38
CA MET A 153 2.25 1.02 7.56
C MET A 153 3.74 0.73 7.70
N SER A 154 4.38 0.29 6.62
CA SER A 154 5.81 -0.04 6.61
C SER A 154 6.66 1.18 6.94
N LEU A 155 6.38 2.32 6.32
CA LEU A 155 7.08 3.58 6.61
C LEU A 155 6.85 4.04 8.06
N SER A 156 5.62 3.92 8.59
CA SER A 156 5.32 4.27 9.99
C SER A 156 6.06 3.37 11.00
N LEU A 157 6.22 2.09 10.65
CA LEU A 157 6.98 1.14 11.43
C LEU A 157 8.47 1.47 11.38
N ALA A 158 9.02 1.72 10.20
CA ALA A 158 10.43 2.11 10.02
C ALA A 158 10.78 3.37 10.84
N VAL A 159 9.92 4.40 10.80
CA VAL A 159 10.09 5.62 11.61
C VAL A 159 10.14 5.31 13.11
N SER A 160 9.29 4.40 13.57
CA SER A 160 9.23 4.02 14.99
C SER A 160 10.43 3.17 15.41
N THR A 161 10.85 2.20 14.59
CA THR A 161 11.97 1.30 14.89
C THR A 161 13.32 2.00 14.86
N LEU A 162 13.47 3.00 13.99
CA LEU A 162 14.68 3.83 13.93
C LEU A 162 14.75 4.85 15.08
N GLY A 163 13.76 4.89 15.97
CA GLY A 163 13.73 5.85 17.09
C GLY A 163 13.53 7.30 16.67
N ILE A 164 13.11 7.56 15.43
CA ILE A 164 12.89 8.91 14.87
C ILE A 164 11.68 9.57 15.56
N ALA A 165 10.66 8.77 15.86
CA ALA A 165 9.50 9.18 16.64
C ALA A 165 8.95 7.97 17.41
N GLY A 166 8.10 8.23 18.41
CA GLY A 166 7.53 7.16 19.23
C GLY A 166 6.52 6.29 18.48
N TRP A 167 6.14 5.17 19.11
CA TRP A 167 5.19 4.18 18.57
C TRP A 167 3.80 4.73 18.20
N TRP A 168 3.44 5.93 18.66
CA TRP A 168 2.21 6.60 18.29
C TRP A 168 2.09 6.84 16.77
N VAL A 169 3.22 6.91 16.04
CA VAL A 169 3.25 7.09 14.58
C VAL A 169 2.64 5.89 13.85
N LEU A 170 2.64 4.69 14.43
CA LEU A 170 1.94 3.53 13.89
C LEU A 170 0.45 3.77 13.67
N ALA A 171 -0.16 4.72 14.39
CA ALA A 171 -1.55 5.11 14.18
C ALA A 171 -1.82 5.60 12.74
N ILE A 172 -0.83 6.18 12.06
CA ILE A 172 -0.93 6.62 10.66
C ILE A 172 -1.17 5.40 9.75
N GLY A 173 -0.34 4.36 9.88
CA GLY A 173 -0.46 3.12 9.10
C GLY A 173 -1.65 2.26 9.50
N LEU A 174 -1.94 2.18 10.80
CA LEU A 174 -3.01 1.35 11.35
C LEU A 174 -4.42 1.86 11.04
N MET A 175 -4.60 3.14 10.71
CA MET A 175 -5.92 3.76 10.58
C MET A 175 -6.85 3.01 9.61
N ARG A 176 -6.33 2.56 8.46
CA ARG A 176 -7.12 1.77 7.51
C ARG A 176 -7.46 0.40 8.07
N TYR A 177 -6.49 -0.30 8.65
CA TYR A 177 -6.72 -1.62 9.21
C TYR A 177 -7.73 -1.57 10.37
N ALA A 178 -7.66 -0.54 11.20
CA ALA A 178 -8.64 -0.26 12.24
C ALA A 178 -10.04 0.01 11.66
N TYR A 179 -10.14 0.79 10.58
CA TYR A 179 -11.41 1.03 9.89
C TYR A 179 -12.00 -0.26 9.31
N VAL A 180 -11.19 -1.09 8.66
CA VAL A 180 -11.61 -2.39 8.13
C VAL A 180 -12.04 -3.30 9.28
N ALA A 181 -11.23 -3.46 10.32
CA ALA A 181 -11.57 -4.27 11.49
C ALA A 181 -12.89 -3.82 12.14
N ALA A 182 -13.11 -2.52 12.28
CA ALA A 182 -14.36 -1.96 12.78
C ALA A 182 -15.57 -2.30 11.87
N ALA A 183 -15.37 -2.40 10.56
CA ALA A 183 -16.41 -2.78 9.60
C ALA A 183 -16.73 -4.29 9.59
N TRP A 184 -15.89 -5.13 10.20
CA TRP A 184 -16.10 -6.58 10.30
C TRP A 184 -16.54 -7.02 11.70
N ILE A 185 -15.77 -6.64 12.72
CA ILE A 185 -15.88 -7.14 14.10
C ILE A 185 -16.53 -6.10 15.02
N GLY A 186 -16.68 -4.86 14.56
CA GLY A 186 -17.27 -3.78 15.35
C GLY A 186 -18.73 -4.06 15.78
N PRO A 187 -19.22 -3.27 16.75
CA PRO A 187 -20.61 -3.32 17.19
C PRO A 187 -21.58 -3.26 16.01
N ALA A 188 -22.72 -3.97 16.09
CA ALA A 188 -23.65 -4.11 14.96
C ALA A 188 -23.99 -2.78 14.29
N ARG A 189 -24.22 -1.73 15.10
CA ARG A 189 -24.48 -0.36 14.63
C ARG A 189 -23.32 0.23 13.82
N LEU A 190 -22.09 0.11 14.34
CA LEU A 190 -20.90 0.62 13.66
C LEU A 190 -20.67 -0.16 12.36
N ARG A 191 -20.81 -1.49 12.41
CA ARG A 191 -20.67 -2.36 11.26
C ARG A 191 -21.63 -2.01 10.12
N SER A 192 -22.90 -1.76 10.43
CA SER A 192 -23.91 -1.34 9.45
C SER A 192 -23.62 0.04 8.89
N ALA A 193 -23.19 0.98 9.73
CA ALA A 193 -22.79 2.32 9.28
C ALA A 193 -21.57 2.28 8.34
N LEU A 194 -20.55 1.48 8.68
CA LEU A 194 -19.30 1.37 7.92
C LEU A 194 -19.44 0.66 6.57
N ARG A 195 -20.56 -0.03 6.33
CA ARG A 195 -20.90 -0.64 5.05
C ARG A 195 -21.60 0.34 4.09
N LEU A 196 -22.03 1.51 4.57
CA LEU A 196 -22.62 2.53 3.72
C LEU A 196 -21.57 3.06 2.74
N ARG A 197 -21.99 3.28 1.49
CA ARG A 197 -21.12 3.87 0.48
C ARG A 197 -20.82 5.32 0.86
N LEU A 198 -19.55 5.64 1.07
CA LEU A 198 -19.15 7.02 1.24
C LEU A 198 -19.15 7.73 -0.12
N PRO A 199 -19.64 8.98 -0.19
CA PRO A 199 -19.48 9.80 -1.39
C PRO A 199 -18.00 9.99 -1.70
N TYR A 200 -17.66 10.04 -2.99
CA TYR A 200 -16.30 10.34 -3.43
C TYR A 200 -15.90 11.74 -2.96
N ARG A 201 -14.72 11.85 -2.33
CA ARG A 201 -14.17 13.11 -1.84
C ARG A 201 -12.67 13.18 -2.14
N TYR A 202 -12.27 14.15 -2.95
CA TYR A 202 -10.88 14.36 -3.34
C TYR A 202 -9.96 14.66 -2.13
N SER A 203 -10.50 15.31 -1.10
CA SER A 203 -9.78 15.59 0.15
C SER A 203 -9.17 14.35 0.79
N ARG A 204 -9.81 13.18 0.70
CA ARG A 204 -9.27 11.93 1.25
C ARG A 204 -8.01 11.46 0.55
N LYS A 205 -7.88 11.75 -0.76
CA LYS A 205 -6.66 11.41 -1.51
C LYS A 205 -5.52 12.34 -1.08
N VAL A 206 -5.79 13.65 -0.99
CA VAL A 206 -4.81 14.65 -0.53
C VAL A 206 -4.28 14.30 0.86
N ILE A 207 -5.16 13.96 1.80
CA ILE A 207 -4.76 13.63 3.18
C ILE A 207 -3.88 12.37 3.23
N ALA A 208 -4.14 11.37 2.40
CA ALA A 208 -3.30 10.17 2.31
C ALA A 208 -1.90 10.50 1.77
N VAL A 209 -1.82 11.33 0.72
CA VAL A 209 -0.54 11.83 0.18
C VAL A 209 0.24 12.60 1.25
N VAL A 210 -0.44 13.46 2.02
CA VAL A 210 0.18 14.20 3.14
C VAL A 210 0.79 13.24 4.17
N GLN A 211 0.16 12.09 4.46
CA GLN A 211 0.74 11.09 5.38
C GLN A 211 2.03 10.50 4.83
N GLY A 212 2.03 10.08 3.57
CA GLY A 212 3.21 9.50 2.93
C GLY A 212 4.36 10.49 2.86
N VAL A 213 4.07 11.75 2.50
CA VAL A 213 5.07 12.83 2.48
C VAL A 213 5.61 13.11 3.88
N ALA A 214 4.77 13.17 4.91
CA ALA A 214 5.22 13.42 6.28
C ALA A 214 6.14 12.31 6.81
N LEU A 215 5.82 11.04 6.54
CA LEU A 215 6.66 9.89 6.90
C LEU A 215 8.00 9.90 6.17
N LEU A 216 7.99 10.14 4.85
CA LEU A 216 9.23 10.23 4.06
C LEU A 216 10.09 11.44 4.46
N ALA A 217 9.46 12.57 4.80
CA ALA A 217 10.17 13.74 5.31
C ALA A 217 10.82 13.46 6.67
N ALA A 218 10.15 12.75 7.58
CA ALA A 218 10.74 12.33 8.85
C ALA A 218 11.96 11.42 8.65
N LEU A 219 11.89 10.45 7.73
CA LEU A 219 13.03 9.61 7.34
C LEU A 219 14.17 10.43 6.73
N ALA A 220 13.86 11.43 5.91
CA ALA A 220 14.86 12.32 5.31
C ALA A 220 15.56 13.21 6.34
N VAL A 221 14.83 13.67 7.37
CA VAL A 221 15.41 14.41 8.52
C VAL A 221 16.44 13.56 9.26
N GLU A 222 16.15 12.27 9.46
CA GLU A 222 17.10 11.31 10.03
C GLU A 222 18.32 11.11 9.12
N ALA A 223 18.09 10.86 7.83
CA ALA A 223 19.17 10.65 6.86
C ALA A 223 20.12 11.87 6.75
N ALA A 224 19.60 13.08 6.96
CA ALA A 224 20.38 14.32 6.96
C ALA A 224 21.11 14.60 8.30
N GLY A 225 20.95 13.75 9.32
CA GLY A 225 21.49 13.98 10.66
C GLY A 225 20.88 15.21 11.36
N LEU A 226 19.72 15.69 10.88
CA LEU A 226 19.03 16.85 11.45
C LEU A 226 18.26 16.48 12.71
N ASN A 227 17.88 15.21 12.88
CA ASN A 227 17.19 14.73 14.07
C ASN A 227 18.03 14.97 15.35
N THR A 228 19.35 14.77 15.28
CA THR A 228 20.25 15.06 16.41
C THR A 228 20.33 16.56 16.74
N ARG A 229 20.17 17.44 15.74
CA ARG A 229 20.24 18.90 15.91
C ARG A 229 18.91 19.48 16.38
N VAL A 230 17.80 18.93 15.90
CA VAL A 230 16.43 19.40 16.18
C VAL A 230 15.52 18.19 16.44
N PRO A 231 15.58 17.57 17.63
CA PRO A 231 14.87 16.32 17.94
C PRO A 231 13.33 16.42 17.83
N MET A 232 12.80 17.64 17.92
CA MET A 232 11.36 17.87 17.81
C MET A 232 10.86 17.86 16.35
N LEU A 233 11.75 17.97 15.37
CA LEU A 233 11.37 18.17 13.96
C LEU A 233 10.53 17.01 13.39
N PRO A 234 10.87 15.72 13.58
CA PRO A 234 10.00 14.62 13.12
C PRO A 234 8.61 14.65 13.77
N THR A 235 8.54 15.00 15.05
CA THR A 235 7.26 15.11 15.77
C THR A 235 6.41 16.26 15.22
N LEU A 236 7.03 17.41 14.90
CA LEU A 236 6.34 18.56 14.30
C LEU A 236 5.82 18.27 12.88
N LEU A 237 6.43 17.34 12.15
CA LEU A 237 5.94 16.88 10.86
C LEU A 237 4.80 15.86 10.99
N LEU A 238 4.96 14.89 11.88
CA LEU A 238 4.08 13.72 11.99
C LEU A 238 2.82 13.97 12.82
N ALA A 239 2.89 14.80 13.87
CA ALA A 239 1.74 15.03 14.75
C ALA A 239 0.60 15.78 14.03
N PRO A 240 0.85 16.85 13.25
CA PRO A 240 -0.20 17.48 12.44
C PRO A 240 -0.75 16.56 11.36
N ALA A 241 0.11 15.73 10.75
CA ALA A 241 -0.32 14.74 9.75
C ALA A 241 -1.31 13.74 10.37
N LEU A 242 -0.99 13.18 11.55
CA LEU A 242 -1.88 12.29 12.28
C LEU A 242 -3.16 12.99 12.75
N ALA A 243 -3.09 14.24 13.21
CA ALA A 243 -4.26 15.04 13.59
C ALA A 243 -5.20 15.26 12.39
N LEU A 244 -4.65 15.54 11.21
CA LEU A 244 -5.42 15.68 9.97
C LEU A 244 -6.08 14.36 9.55
N LEU A 245 -5.35 13.24 9.68
CA LEU A 245 -5.85 11.91 9.36
C LEU A 245 -7.01 11.50 10.29
N THR A 246 -6.80 11.64 11.59
CA THR A 246 -7.81 11.35 12.62
C THR A 246 -9.05 12.22 12.45
N TRP A 247 -8.90 13.52 12.17
CA TRP A 247 -10.02 14.39 11.85
C TRP A 247 -10.80 13.93 10.61
N SER A 248 -10.10 13.58 9.53
CA SER A 248 -10.74 13.10 8.29
C SER A 248 -11.52 11.81 8.53
N PHE A 249 -10.91 10.83 9.19
CA PHE A 249 -11.56 9.55 9.48
C PHE A 249 -12.73 9.73 10.46
N GLY A 250 -12.54 10.53 11.51
CA GLY A 250 -13.59 10.83 12.49
C GLY A 250 -14.81 11.46 11.83
N ARG A 251 -14.61 12.46 10.95
CA ARG A 251 -15.70 13.08 10.18
C ARG A 251 -16.44 12.05 9.31
N ASP A 252 -15.71 11.16 8.64
CA ASP A 252 -16.29 10.12 7.79
C ASP A 252 -17.11 9.09 8.59
N VAL A 253 -16.62 8.67 9.75
CA VAL A 253 -17.33 7.74 10.65
C VAL A 253 -18.58 8.40 11.24
N ILE A 254 -18.48 9.65 11.72
CA ILE A 254 -19.63 10.41 12.24
C ILE A 254 -20.70 10.56 11.17
N TRP A 255 -20.32 10.91 9.94
CA TRP A 255 -21.26 11.04 8.83
C TRP A 255 -22.00 9.72 8.52
N GLN A 256 -21.29 8.58 8.57
CA GLN A 256 -21.92 7.27 8.38
C GLN A 256 -22.88 6.91 9.52
N LEU A 257 -22.51 7.22 10.77
CA LEU A 257 -23.35 6.98 11.94
C LEU A 257 -24.59 7.86 11.97
N THR A 258 -24.51 9.11 11.51
CA THR A 258 -25.68 9.99 11.41
C THR A 258 -26.61 9.56 10.28
N ARG A 259 -26.07 9.12 9.13
CA ARG A 259 -26.86 8.63 7.99
C ARG A 259 -27.62 7.33 8.31
N LEU A 260 -27.05 6.46 9.14
CA LEU A 260 -27.74 5.26 9.61
C LEU A 260 -28.95 5.58 10.50
N ARG A 261 -29.01 6.74 11.16
CA ARG A 261 -30.19 7.13 11.98
C ARG A 261 -31.39 7.57 11.14
N THR A 262 -31.17 7.93 9.88
CA THR A 262 -32.19 8.45 8.96
C THR A 262 -32.78 7.38 8.03
N ILE A 263 -32.34 6.13 8.16
CA ILE A 263 -32.84 4.95 7.43
C ILE A 263 -33.53 4.06 8.44
#